data_AF-A0A2E8I9Z3-F1
#
_entry.id   AF-A0A2E8I9Z3-F1
#
_cell.length_a   1.000
_cell.length_b   1.000
_cell.length_c   1.000
_cell.angle_alpha   90.00
_cell.angle_beta   90.00
_cell.angle_gamma   90.00
#
_symmetry.space_group_name_H-M   'P 1'
#
loop_
_entity.id
_entity.type
_entity.pdbx_description
1 polymer ?
#
loop_
_entity_poly.entity_id
_entity_poly.type
_entity_poly.pdbx_seq_one_letter_code
_entity_poly.pdbx_strand_id
1 'polypeptide(L)'
;EEVAQFLDISNLSIEAQLSAISKLTNTDIICITLGADGALLYKNGAIAKNSGYSTQVVDTVGAGDSFLAGLIYQLFKVENTPEKSLAFACALGALVAGTKGANAPVPIEKIEAKMEE
;
A
#
# COMPACT_ATOMS: atom_id res chain seq x y z
N GLU A 1 -11.79 -7.82 -1.74
CA GLU A 1 -13.13 -8.43 -1.89
C GLU A 1 -13.29 -9.70 -1.08
N GLU A 2 -12.35 -10.65 -1.15
CA GLU A 2 -12.44 -11.95 -0.46
C GLU A 2 -12.73 -11.85 1.06
N VAL A 3 -11.99 -10.99 1.79
CA VAL A 3 -12.20 -10.81 3.25
C VAL A 3 -13.60 -10.25 3.56
N ALA A 4 -14.06 -9.27 2.78
CA ALA A 4 -15.36 -8.65 3.00
C ALA A 4 -16.51 -9.61 2.70
N GLN A 5 -16.34 -10.48 1.70
CA GLN A 5 -17.30 -11.52 1.36
C GLN A 5 -17.33 -12.63 2.41
N PHE A 6 -16.16 -13.05 2.91
CA PHE A 6 -16.06 -14.05 3.98
C PHE A 6 -16.74 -13.59 5.28
N LEU A 7 -16.70 -12.29 5.57
CA LEU A 7 -17.30 -11.69 6.76
C LEU A 7 -18.75 -11.21 6.56
N ASP A 8 -19.34 -11.42 5.38
CA ASP A 8 -20.70 -10.96 5.03
C ASP A 8 -20.91 -9.44 5.22
N ILE A 9 -19.90 -8.65 4.84
CA ILE A 9 -19.91 -7.17 4.93
C ILE A 9 -19.68 -6.48 3.58
N SER A 10 -19.72 -7.22 2.47
CA SER A 10 -19.45 -6.70 1.13
C SER A 10 -20.47 -5.66 0.64
N ASN A 11 -21.63 -5.57 1.29
CA ASN A 11 -22.67 -4.56 1.04
C ASN A 11 -22.39 -3.20 1.69
N LEU A 12 -21.40 -3.08 2.58
CA LEU A 12 -21.04 -1.84 3.26
C LEU A 12 -20.10 -0.98 2.42
N SER A 13 -19.97 0.32 2.75
CA SER A 13 -18.92 1.16 2.17
C SER A 13 -17.53 0.67 2.57
N ILE A 14 -16.48 1.03 1.81
CA ILE A 14 -15.12 0.56 2.10
C ILE A 14 -14.65 0.99 3.50
N GLU A 15 -15.03 2.18 3.95
CA GLU A 15 -14.72 2.71 5.27
C GLU A 15 -15.43 1.91 6.37
N ALA A 16 -16.70 1.56 6.14
CA ALA A 16 -17.47 0.74 7.07
C ALA A 16 -16.93 -0.70 7.13
N GLN A 17 -16.51 -1.27 6.00
CA GLN A 17 -15.83 -2.57 5.94
C GLN A 17 -14.53 -2.55 6.76
N LEU A 18 -13.68 -1.55 6.51
CA LEU A 18 -12.42 -1.38 7.24
C LEU A 18 -12.63 -1.21 8.74
N SER A 19 -13.62 -0.40 9.15
CA SER A 19 -13.97 -0.22 10.56
C SER A 19 -14.48 -1.53 11.19
N ALA A 20 -15.30 -2.29 10.48
CA ALA A 20 -15.82 -3.58 10.95
C ALA A 20 -14.70 -4.61 11.12
N ILE A 21 -13.81 -4.74 10.12
CA ILE A 21 -12.65 -5.64 10.17
C ILE A 21 -11.75 -5.24 11.35
N SER A 22 -11.39 -3.96 11.47
CA SER A 22 -10.55 -3.44 12.55
C SER A 22 -11.09 -3.79 13.94
N LYS A 23 -12.40 -3.62 14.17
CA LYS A 23 -13.05 -3.98 15.43
C LYS A 23 -13.08 -5.49 15.67
N LEU A 24 -13.39 -6.27 14.64
CA LEU A 24 -13.50 -7.72 14.73
C LEU A 24 -12.15 -8.38 15.03
N THR A 25 -11.08 -7.91 14.41
CA THR A 25 -9.74 -8.50 14.52
C THR A 25 -8.84 -7.78 15.51
N ASN A 26 -9.33 -6.73 16.17
CA ASN A 26 -8.55 -5.82 17.02
C ASN A 26 -7.26 -5.35 16.31
N THR A 27 -7.40 -4.90 15.06
CA THR A 27 -6.29 -4.51 14.19
C THR A 27 -6.37 -3.02 13.88
N ASP A 28 -5.33 -2.29 14.26
CA ASP A 28 -5.28 -0.83 14.13
C ASP A 28 -4.87 -0.35 12.74
N ILE A 29 -4.15 -1.19 11.99
CA ILE A 29 -3.60 -0.86 10.67
C ILE A 29 -4.04 -1.90 9.65
N ILE A 30 -4.73 -1.47 8.59
CA ILE A 30 -5.17 -2.31 7.48
C ILE A 30 -4.78 -1.63 6.18
N CYS A 31 -4.04 -2.32 5.32
CA CYS A 31 -3.70 -1.84 3.98
C CYS A 31 -4.44 -2.65 2.93
N ILE A 32 -5.02 -1.97 1.95
CA ILE A 32 -5.67 -2.57 0.78
C ILE A 32 -4.90 -2.12 -0.46
N THR A 33 -4.30 -3.07 -1.18
CA THR A 33 -3.70 -2.81 -2.50
C THR A 33 -4.76 -2.91 -3.58
N LEU A 34 -4.81 -1.94 -4.48
CA LEU A 34 -5.73 -1.85 -5.62
C LEU A 34 -5.01 -2.04 -6.96
N GLY A 35 -3.83 -2.66 -6.95
CA GLY A 35 -3.02 -2.87 -8.16
C GLY A 35 -2.62 -1.54 -8.80
N ALA A 36 -3.03 -1.34 -10.06
CA ALA A 36 -2.74 -0.12 -10.81
C ALA A 36 -3.43 1.13 -10.23
N ASP A 37 -4.50 0.98 -9.45
CA ASP A 37 -5.24 2.08 -8.83
C ASP A 37 -4.64 2.51 -7.46
N GLY A 38 -3.46 1.97 -7.11
CA GLY A 38 -2.71 2.31 -5.91
C GLY A 38 -3.14 1.53 -4.68
N ALA A 39 -3.39 2.23 -3.57
CA ALA A 39 -3.69 1.61 -2.29
C ALA A 39 -4.46 2.51 -1.32
N LEU A 40 -5.07 1.88 -0.31
CA LEU A 40 -5.68 2.52 0.85
C LEU A 40 -4.99 2.02 2.12
N LEU A 41 -4.74 2.92 3.07
CA LEU A 41 -4.20 2.60 4.37
C LEU A 41 -5.13 3.13 5.44
N TYR A 42 -5.83 2.22 6.11
CA TYR A 42 -6.58 2.51 7.33
C TYR A 42 -5.63 2.44 8.52
N LYS A 43 -5.61 3.49 9.34
CA LYS A 43 -4.87 3.53 10.60
C LYS A 43 -5.68 4.29 11.65
N ASN A 44 -6.01 3.63 12.76
CA ASN A 44 -6.69 4.25 13.91
C ASN A 44 -7.98 5.02 13.54
N GLY A 45 -8.78 4.50 12.61
CA GLY A 45 -10.03 5.13 12.17
C GLY A 45 -9.89 6.16 11.04
N ALA A 46 -8.66 6.54 10.66
CA ALA A 46 -8.39 7.40 9.52
C ALA A 46 -7.95 6.59 8.29
N ILE A 47 -8.21 7.11 7.09
CA ILE A 47 -7.83 6.47 5.83
C ILE A 47 -6.95 7.42 5.02
N ALA A 48 -5.75 6.96 4.70
CA ALA A 48 -4.90 7.54 3.68
C ALA A 48 -5.12 6.81 2.35
N LYS A 49 -5.08 7.56 1.24
CA LYS A 49 -5.19 7.02 -0.11
C LYS A 49 -4.02 7.49 -0.95
N ASN A 50 -3.51 6.61 -1.80
CA ASN A 50 -2.57 6.95 -2.85
C ASN A 50 -3.02 6.27 -4.14
N SER A 51 -3.09 7.01 -5.25
CA SER A 51 -3.59 6.51 -6.54
C SER A 51 -2.57 5.65 -7.30
N GLY A 52 -1.41 5.36 -6.70
CA GLY A 52 -0.31 4.67 -7.35
C GLY A 52 0.56 5.61 -8.18
N TYR A 53 1.64 5.06 -8.73
CA TYR A 53 2.57 5.76 -9.61
C TYR A 53 2.69 5.00 -10.93
N SER A 54 2.68 5.73 -12.04
CA SER A 54 2.78 5.14 -13.37
C SER A 54 4.16 4.51 -13.58
N THR A 55 4.21 3.31 -14.17
CA THR A 55 5.46 2.63 -14.50
C THR A 55 5.26 1.81 -15.76
N GLN A 56 6.31 1.67 -16.58
CA GLN A 56 6.29 0.71 -17.67
C GLN A 56 6.53 -0.67 -17.06
N VAL A 57 5.48 -1.47 -16.93
CA VAL A 57 5.58 -2.81 -16.31
C VAL A 57 6.46 -3.72 -17.16
N VAL A 58 7.50 -4.27 -16.53
CA VAL A 58 8.43 -5.24 -17.11
C VAL A 58 8.22 -6.62 -16.48
N ASP A 59 8.13 -6.69 -15.16
CA ASP A 59 7.95 -7.91 -14.38
C ASP A 59 7.31 -7.55 -13.03
N THR A 60 6.19 -8.16 -12.67
CA THR A 60 5.47 -7.84 -11.43
C THR A 60 5.97 -8.64 -10.23
N VAL A 61 6.86 -9.61 -10.44
CA VAL A 61 7.41 -10.46 -9.38
C VAL A 61 8.17 -9.60 -8.36
N GLY A 62 7.74 -9.67 -7.10
CA GLY A 62 8.33 -8.93 -5.98
C GLY A 62 7.82 -7.50 -5.80
N ALA A 63 6.95 -6.98 -6.66
CA ALA A 63 6.39 -5.64 -6.50
C ALA A 63 5.53 -5.53 -5.23
N GLY A 64 4.71 -6.55 -4.94
CA GLY A 64 3.89 -6.62 -3.72
C GLY A 64 4.71 -6.76 -2.44
N ASP A 65 5.75 -7.60 -2.46
CA ASP A 65 6.67 -7.76 -1.33
C ASP A 65 7.45 -6.46 -1.06
N SER A 66 7.88 -5.78 -2.14
CA SER A 66 8.58 -4.50 -2.04
C SER A 66 7.67 -3.39 -1.55
N PHE A 67 6.42 -3.33 -2.03
CA PHE A 67 5.39 -2.44 -1.50
C PHE A 67 5.22 -2.66 0.01
N LEU A 68 5.02 -3.91 0.44
CA LEU A 68 4.80 -4.26 1.85
C LEU A 68 6.02 -3.90 2.70
N ALA A 69 7.23 -4.24 2.25
CA ALA A 69 8.48 -3.90 2.94
C ALA A 69 8.65 -2.38 3.08
N GLY A 70 8.38 -1.62 2.01
CA GLY A 70 8.44 -0.16 2.01
C GLY A 70 7.41 0.47 2.96
N LEU A 71 6.19 -0.06 2.97
CA LEU A 71 5.14 0.40 3.87
C LEU A 71 5.53 0.19 5.34
N ILE A 72 5.97 -1.02 5.68
CA ILE A 72 6.41 -1.36 7.04
C ILE A 72 7.59 -0.46 7.43
N TYR A 73 8.60 -0.32 6.57
CA TYR A 73 9.78 0.51 6.82
C TYR A 73 9.42 1.96 7.16
N GLN A 74 8.46 2.56 6.44
CA GLN A 74 8.05 3.94 6.72
C GLN A 74 7.12 4.06 7.93
N LEU A 75 6.26 3.06 8.20
CA LEU A 75 5.40 3.05 9.38
C LEU A 75 6.17 2.90 10.70
N PHE A 76 7.37 2.30 10.67
CA PHE A 76 8.26 2.23 11.83
C PHE A 76 8.88 3.59 12.21
N LYS A 77 8.86 4.56 11.30
CA LYS A 77 9.40 5.91 11.54
C LYS A 77 8.31 6.80 12.15
N VAL A 78 8.48 7.17 13.41
CA VAL A 78 7.47 7.89 14.21
C VAL A 78 7.12 9.25 13.60
N GLU A 79 8.05 9.88 12.90
CA GLU A 79 7.89 11.18 12.25
C GLU A 79 7.06 11.13 10.95
N ASN A 80 6.80 9.96 10.40
CA ASN A 80 6.10 9.83 9.14
C ASN A 80 4.59 9.75 9.29
N THR A 81 3.88 10.33 8.31
CA THR A 81 2.43 10.21 8.21
C THR A 81 2.03 8.92 7.48
N PRO A 82 0.79 8.43 7.68
CA PRO A 82 0.24 7.33 6.89
C PRO A 82 0.29 7.59 5.38
N GLU A 83 0.01 8.82 4.94
CA GLU A 83 0.03 9.22 3.53
C GLU A 83 1.43 9.11 2.94
N LYS A 84 2.46 9.62 3.64
CA LYS A 84 3.85 9.51 3.20
C LYS A 84 4.31 8.06 3.16
N SER A 85 3.91 7.27 4.15
CA SER A 85 4.25 5.83 4.22
C SER A 85 3.64 5.07 3.04
N LEU A 86 2.38 5.36 2.72
CA LEU A 86 1.66 4.75 1.61
C LEU A 86 2.23 5.19 0.26
N ALA A 87 2.56 6.48 0.10
CA ALA A 87 3.20 7.01 -1.10
C ALA A 87 4.54 6.33 -1.39
N PHE A 88 5.40 6.20 -0.38
CA PHE A 88 6.67 5.48 -0.52
C PHE A 88 6.49 4.02 -0.93
N ALA A 89 5.53 3.32 -0.31
CA ALA A 89 5.20 1.94 -0.65
C ALA A 89 4.73 1.79 -2.11
N CYS A 90 3.81 2.64 -2.55
CA CYS A 90 3.33 2.69 -3.93
C CYS A 90 4.48 2.96 -4.92
N ALA A 91 5.33 3.94 -4.63
CA ALA A 91 6.46 4.32 -5.48
C ALA A 91 7.46 3.16 -5.61
N LEU A 92 7.82 2.51 -4.50
CA LEU A 92 8.72 1.36 -4.51
C LEU A 92 8.13 0.17 -5.29
N GLY A 93 6.85 -0.16 -5.05
CA GLY A 93 6.17 -1.22 -5.80
C GLY A 93 6.15 -0.95 -7.31
N ALA A 94 5.88 0.29 -7.73
CA ALA A 94 5.88 0.70 -9.13
C ALA A 94 7.29 0.63 -9.76
N LEU A 95 8.32 1.06 -9.04
CA LEU A 95 9.70 0.96 -9.51
C LEU A 95 10.13 -0.50 -9.70
N VAL A 96 9.81 -1.37 -8.74
CA VAL A 96 10.14 -2.80 -8.83
C VAL A 96 9.38 -3.47 -9.98
N ALA A 97 8.09 -3.15 -10.16
CA ALA A 97 7.29 -3.64 -11.29
C ALA A 97 7.87 -3.24 -12.66
N GLY A 98 8.64 -2.15 -12.72
CA GLY A 98 9.35 -1.68 -13.91
C GLY A 98 10.75 -2.29 -14.10
N THR A 99 11.15 -3.22 -13.24
CA THR A 99 12.44 -3.92 -13.31
C THR A 99 12.24 -5.42 -13.48
N LYS A 100 13.26 -6.14 -13.95
CA LYS A 100 13.20 -7.60 -14.13
C LYS A 100 13.57 -8.32 -12.83
N GLY A 101 12.70 -9.22 -12.37
CA GLY A 101 12.88 -9.98 -11.12
C GLY A 101 12.70 -9.15 -9.84
N ALA A 102 12.61 -9.84 -8.70
CA ALA A 102 12.26 -9.23 -7.41
C ALA A 102 13.38 -8.47 -6.68
N ASN A 103 14.65 -8.69 -7.05
CA ASN A 103 15.81 -8.25 -6.25
C ASN A 103 16.58 -7.08 -6.89
N ALA A 104 15.94 -6.32 -7.77
CA ALA A 104 16.58 -5.15 -8.35
C ALA A 104 16.87 -4.09 -7.26
N PRO A 105 18.09 -3.52 -7.20
CA PRO A 105 18.38 -2.48 -6.23
C PRO A 105 17.62 -1.20 -6.58
N VAL A 106 16.85 -0.68 -5.62
CA VAL A 106 16.11 0.58 -5.73
C VAL A 106 16.65 1.57 -4.68
N PRO A 107 17.51 2.53 -5.06
CA PRO A 107 17.98 3.59 -4.17
C PRO A 107 16.81 4.43 -3.63
N ILE A 108 16.91 4.88 -2.38
CA ILE A 108 15.86 5.67 -1.71
C ILE A 108 15.54 6.94 -2.51
N GLU A 109 16.57 7.59 -3.08
CA GLU A 109 16.44 8.81 -3.86
C GLU A 109 15.55 8.61 -5.10
N LYS A 110 15.57 7.40 -5.69
CA LYS A 110 14.66 7.07 -6.81
C LYS A 110 13.22 6.94 -6.34
N ILE A 111 13.00 6.40 -5.14
CA ILE A 111 11.67 6.24 -4.56
C ILE A 111 11.10 7.63 -4.23
N GLU A 112 11.90 8.49 -3.61
CA GLU A 112 11.53 9.86 -3.30
C GLU A 112 11.24 10.68 -4.55
N ALA A 113 12.09 10.61 -5.58
CA ALA A 113 11.83 11.26 -6.86
C ALA A 113 10.55 10.75 -7.53
N LYS A 114 10.23 9.46 -7.39
CA LYS A 114 8.99 8.88 -7.92
C LYS A 114 7.76 9.41 -7.18
N MET A 115 7.87 9.72 -5.90
CA MET A 115 6.77 10.27 -5.10
C MET A 115 6.38 11.70 -5.50
N GLU A 116 7.27 12.41 -6.19
CA GLU A 116 7.08 13.80 -6.65
C GLU A 116 6.41 13.91 -8.04
N GLU A 117 6.17 12.78 -8.72
CA GLU A 117 5.35 12.71 -9.95
C GLU A 117 3.85 12.97 -9.67
#